data_AF-A0A449AH57-F1
#
_entry.id   AF-A0A449AH57-F1
#
_cell.length_a   1.000
_cell.length_b   1.000
_cell.length_c   1.000
_cell.angle_alpha   90.00
_cell.angle_beta   90.00
_cell.angle_gamma   90.00
#
_symmetry.space_group_name_H-M   'P 1'
#
loop_
_entity.id
_entity.type
_entity.pdbx_description
1 polymer ?
#
loop_
_entity_poly.entity_id
_entity_poly.type
_entity_poly.pdbx_seq_one_letter_code
_entity_poly.pdbx_strand_id
1 'polypeptide(L)'
;MKLFENLSQKLGISCQEINEKLGIKENASKPEILNALGVYAIFDEKENLSSYIADKISNKTKELEASNLEKEKALNEINELKINFLILKLLNRI
;
A
#
# COMPACT_ATOMS: atom_id res chain seq x y z
N MET A 1 11.60 -14.37 -25.21
CA MET A 1 10.78 -13.20 -24.76
C MET A 1 11.66 -11.98 -24.88
N LYS A 2 11.20 -10.92 -25.56
CA LYS A 2 12.02 -9.72 -25.81
C LYS A 2 12.61 -9.10 -24.53
N LEU A 3 11.92 -9.23 -23.39
CA LEU A 3 12.39 -8.79 -22.08
C LEU A 3 13.67 -9.53 -21.63
N PHE A 4 13.71 -10.86 -21.77
CA PHE A 4 14.84 -11.69 -21.37
C PHE A 4 16.08 -11.43 -22.21
N GLU A 5 15.89 -11.31 -23.52
CA GLU A 5 16.95 -10.97 -24.46
C GLU A 5 17.53 -9.57 -24.15
N ASN A 6 16.66 -8.60 -23.84
CA ASN A 6 17.09 -7.26 -23.44
C ASN A 6 17.85 -7.26 -22.11
N LEU A 7 17.40 -8.04 -21.12
CA LEU A 7 18.09 -8.19 -19.84
C LEU A 7 19.45 -8.84 -20.05
N SER A 8 19.51 -9.91 -20.85
CA SER A 8 20.76 -10.62 -21.17
C SER A 8 21.78 -9.69 -21.83
N GLN A 9 21.36 -8.90 -22.83
CA GLN A 9 22.21 -7.92 -23.48
C GLN A 9 22.69 -6.81 -22.53
N LYS A 10 21.81 -6.27 -21.68
CA LYS A 10 22.15 -5.16 -20.78
C LYS A 10 23.05 -5.57 -19.62
N LEU A 11 22.84 -6.79 -19.11
CA LEU A 11 23.57 -7.31 -17.96
C LEU A 11 24.81 -8.12 -18.38
N GLY A 12 24.96 -8.42 -19.67
CA GLY A 12 26.10 -9.20 -20.19
C GLY A 12 26.13 -10.65 -19.71
N ILE A 13 24.98 -11.18 -19.27
CA ILE A 13 24.82 -12.55 -18.75
C ILE A 13 23.83 -13.32 -19.62
N SER A 14 23.90 -14.65 -19.60
CA SER A 14 22.99 -15.46 -20.42
C SER A 14 21.55 -15.40 -19.89
N CYS A 15 20.56 -15.66 -20.75
CA CYS A 15 19.17 -15.83 -20.33
C CYS A 15 19.02 -16.92 -19.27
N GLN A 16 19.83 -17.98 -19.34
CA GLN A 16 19.80 -19.09 -18.40
C GLN A 16 20.30 -18.65 -17.02
N GLU A 17 21.37 -17.87 -16.99
CA GLU A 17 21.94 -17.28 -15.78
C GLU A 17 21.00 -16.24 -15.13
N ILE A 18 20.19 -15.54 -15.93
CA ILE A 18 19.11 -14.68 -15.44
C ILE A 18 18.03 -15.50 -14.72
N ASN A 19 17.60 -16.63 -15.29
CA ASN A 19 16.61 -17.51 -14.66
C ASN A 19 17.10 -18.02 -13.30
N GLU A 20 18.36 -18.46 -13.23
CA GLU A 20 18.97 -18.94 -12.00
C GLU A 20 19.06 -17.85 -10.93
N LYS A 21 19.52 -16.65 -11.30
CA LYS A 21 19.64 -15.53 -10.36
C LYS A 21 18.29 -14.98 -9.89
N LEU A 22 17.28 -14.99 -10.76
CA LEU A 22 15.92 -14.55 -10.41
C LEU A 22 15.10 -15.66 -9.74
N GLY A 23 15.56 -16.90 -9.74
CA GLY A 23 14.86 -18.04 -9.12
C GLY A 23 13.52 -18.37 -9.80
N ILE A 24 13.40 -18.13 -11.11
CA ILE A 24 12.17 -18.29 -11.88
C ILE A 24 12.25 -19.43 -12.90
N LYS A 25 11.11 -20.04 -13.21
CA LYS A 25 11.00 -21.17 -14.16
C LYS A 25 11.21 -20.69 -15.61
N GLU A 26 11.66 -21.57 -16.50
CA GLU A 26 11.91 -21.22 -17.92
C GLU A 26 10.69 -20.67 -18.68
N ASN A 27 9.49 -20.99 -18.21
CA ASN A 27 8.20 -20.55 -18.74
C ASN A 27 7.52 -19.49 -17.86
N ALA A 28 8.28 -18.78 -17.01
CA ALA A 28 7.75 -17.73 -16.16
C ALA A 28 7.03 -16.65 -16.98
N SER A 29 5.86 -16.26 -16.49
CA SER A 29 5.06 -15.18 -17.05
C SER A 29 5.74 -13.82 -16.82
N LYS A 30 5.41 -12.83 -17.66
CA LYS A 30 5.91 -11.46 -17.54
C LYS A 30 5.76 -10.88 -16.11
N PRO A 31 4.62 -11.05 -15.40
CA PRO A 31 4.49 -10.60 -14.02
C PRO A 31 5.46 -11.28 -13.04
N GLU A 32 5.70 -12.58 -13.17
CA GLU A 32 6.62 -13.33 -12.29
C GLU A 32 8.06 -12.82 -12.42
N ILE A 33 8.50 -12.56 -13.65
CA ILE A 33 9.84 -12.01 -13.94
C ILE A 33 10.01 -10.65 -13.28
N LEU A 34 8.97 -9.82 -13.37
CA LEU A 34 9.01 -8.44 -12.90
C LEU A 34 8.91 -8.35 -11.37
N ASN A 35 8.15 -9.24 -10.75
CA ASN A 35 8.16 -9.44 -9.30
C ASN A 35 9.55 -9.89 -8.81
N ALA A 36 10.21 -10.82 -9.50
CA ALA A 36 11.57 -11.26 -9.15
C ALA A 36 12.61 -10.13 -9.27
N LEU A 37 12.36 -9.15 -10.14
CA LEU A 37 13.16 -7.91 -10.26
C LEU A 37 12.76 -6.83 -9.24
N GLY A 38 11.84 -7.12 -8.31
CA GLY A 38 11.36 -6.18 -7.30
C GLY A 38 10.38 -5.13 -7.83
N VAL A 39 9.78 -5.36 -9.01
CA VAL A 39 8.82 -4.44 -9.63
C VAL A 39 7.39 -4.93 -9.37
N TYR A 40 6.76 -4.37 -8.34
CA TYR A 40 5.46 -4.82 -7.82
C TYR A 40 4.24 -4.15 -8.47
N ALA A 41 4.44 -3.19 -9.38
CA ALA A 41 3.36 -2.50 -10.04
C ALA A 41 3.75 -2.17 -11.49
N ILE A 42 3.21 -2.95 -12.41
CA ILE A 42 3.41 -2.74 -13.85
C ILE A 42 2.05 -2.61 -14.48
N PHE A 43 1.85 -1.44 -15.05
CA PHE A 43 0.64 -1.08 -15.75
C PHE A 43 1.03 -1.02 -17.21
N ASP A 44 0.69 -2.08 -17.94
CA ASP A 44 0.99 -2.19 -19.37
C ASP A 44 0.27 -1.09 -20.18
N GLU A 45 -0.81 -0.56 -19.62
CA GLU A 45 -1.61 0.52 -20.19
C GLU A 45 -1.80 1.65 -19.17
N LYS A 46 -1.91 2.88 -19.65
CA LYS A 46 -2.11 4.07 -18.83
C LYS A 46 -3.41 3.97 -18.03
N GLU A 47 -4.42 3.34 -18.60
CA GLU A 47 -5.73 3.10 -18.05
C GLU A 47 -5.62 2.24 -16.78
N ASN A 48 -4.81 1.17 -16.82
CA ASN A 48 -4.58 0.29 -15.67
C ASN A 48 -3.88 1.03 -14.52
N LEU A 49 -2.91 1.90 -14.83
CA LEU A 49 -2.27 2.77 -13.83
C LEU A 49 -3.28 3.75 -13.23
N SER A 50 -4.09 4.37 -14.08
CA SER A 50 -5.06 5.38 -13.67
C SER A 50 -6.13 4.78 -12.75
N SER A 51 -6.65 3.59 -13.07
CA SER A 51 -7.59 2.86 -12.22
C SER A 51 -6.97 2.49 -10.88
N TYR A 52 -5.75 1.95 -10.87
CA TYR A 52 -5.06 1.63 -9.62
C TYR A 52 -4.82 2.86 -8.74
N ILE A 53 -4.41 3.99 -9.34
CA ILE A 53 -4.25 5.25 -8.60
C ILE A 53 -5.60 5.70 -8.03
N ALA A 54 -6.68 5.67 -8.83
CA ALA A 54 -8.01 6.08 -8.39
C ALA A 54 -8.52 5.20 -7.23
N ASP A 55 -8.37 3.88 -7.33
CA ASP A 55 -8.75 2.93 -6.29
C ASP A 55 -7.94 3.17 -5.00
N LYS A 56 -6.63 3.40 -5.14
CA LYS A 56 -5.76 3.66 -4.00
C LYS A 56 -6.08 4.98 -3.30
N ILE A 57 -6.42 6.02 -4.05
CA ILE A 57 -6.89 7.30 -3.51
C ILE A 57 -8.23 7.08 -2.79
N SER A 58 -9.19 6.41 -3.43
CA SER A 58 -10.49 6.10 -2.85
C SER A 58 -10.37 5.34 -1.53
N ASN A 59 -9.53 4.31 -1.48
CA ASN A 59 -9.29 3.52 -0.27
C ASN A 59 -8.66 4.37 0.84
N LYS A 60 -7.64 5.17 0.52
CA LYS A 60 -7.00 6.07 1.50
C LYS A 60 -7.96 7.14 2.03
N THR A 61 -8.85 7.66 1.19
CA THR A 61 -9.88 8.61 1.61
C THR A 61 -10.83 7.97 2.62
N LYS A 62 -11.30 6.73 2.35
CA LYS A 62 -12.15 5.99 3.30
C LYS A 62 -11.45 5.70 4.62
N GLU A 63 -10.18 5.29 4.58
CA GLU A 63 -9.37 5.08 5.80
C GLU A 63 -9.24 6.38 6.61
N LEU A 64 -9.02 7.51 5.93
CA LEU A 64 -8.92 8.83 6.58
C LEU A 64 -10.24 9.27 7.21
N GLU A 65 -11.36 9.09 6.50
CA GLU A 65 -12.70 9.40 7.00
C GLU A 65 -13.03 8.56 8.25
N ALA A 66 -12.73 7.26 8.23
CA ALA A 66 -12.91 6.38 9.38
C ALA A 66 -12.07 6.84 10.59
N SER A 67 -10.79 7.17 10.37
CA SER A 67 -9.91 7.67 11.43
C SER A 67 -10.38 9.01 12.00
N ASN A 68 -10.88 9.93 11.18
CA ASN A 68 -11.44 11.19 11.64
C ASN A 68 -12.70 10.98 12.49
N LEU A 69 -13.57 10.05 12.09
CA LEU A 69 -14.76 9.72 12.87
C LEU A 69 -14.41 9.14 14.25
N GLU A 70 -13.42 8.24 14.32
CA GLU A 70 -12.92 7.71 15.60
C GLU A 70 -12.33 8.82 16.48
N LYS A 71 -11.56 9.73 15.89
CA LYS A 71 -10.99 10.88 16.59
C LYS A 71 -12.08 11.79 17.16
N GLU A 72 -13.14 12.06 16.40
CA GLU A 72 -14.28 12.86 16.89
C GLU A 72 -15.01 12.18 18.05
N LYS A 73 -15.25 10.87 17.96
CA LYS A 73 -15.84 10.09 19.06
C LYS A 73 -15.00 10.19 20.34
N ALA A 74 -13.69 9.96 20.23
CA ALA A 74 -12.78 10.05 21.36
C ALA A 74 -12.74 11.45 21.98
N LEU A 75 -12.80 12.51 21.15
CA LEU A 75 -12.88 13.89 21.64
C LEU A 75 -14.17 14.16 22.42
N ASN A 76 -15.29 13.64 21.94
CA ASN A 76 -16.58 13.78 22.62
C ASN A 76 -16.57 13.05 23.98
N GLU A 77 -16.08 11.81 24.02
CA GLU A 77 -15.94 11.04 25.26
C GLU A 77 -15.05 11.76 26.28
N ILE A 78 -13.91 12.32 25.85
CA ILE A 78 -13.03 13.12 26.72
C ILE A 78 -13.76 14.34 27.27
N ASN A 79 -14.56 15.03 26.46
CA ASN A 79 -15.29 16.21 26.89
C ASN A 79 -16.39 15.86 27.90
N GLU A 80 -17.11 14.76 27.70
CA GLU A 80 -18.10 14.25 28.66
C GLU A 80 -17.44 13.88 29.99
N LEU A 81 -16.31 13.16 29.96
CA LEU A 81 -15.56 12.81 31.16
C LEU A 81 -15.05 14.04 31.91
N LYS A 82 -14.56 15.07 31.20
CA LYS A 82 -14.14 16.34 31.80
C LYS A 82 -15.30 17.05 32.50
N ILE A 83 -16.48 17.10 31.86
CA ILE A 83 -17.68 17.71 32.45
C ILE A 83 -18.08 16.95 33.71
N ASN A 84 -18.16 15.61 33.65
CA ASN A 84 -18.50 14.78 34.79
C ASN A 84 -17.53 14.97 35.96
N PHE A 85 -16.23 15.04 35.66
CA PHE A 85 -15.20 15.32 36.67
C PHE A 85 -15.36 16.70 37.33
N LEU A 86 -15.66 17.73 36.55
CA LEU A 86 -15.95 19.08 37.05
C LEU A 86 -17.18 19.08 37.98
N ILE A 87 -18.25 18.39 37.59
CA ILE A 87 -19.45 18.25 38.42
C ILE A 87 -19.12 17.54 39.74
N LEU A 88 -18.37 16.44 39.69
CA LEU A 88 -17.96 15.70 40.89
C LEU A 88 -17.11 16.56 41.84
N LYS A 89 -16.21 17.39 41.31
CA LYS A 89 -15.44 18.34 42.12
C LYS A 89 -16.34 19.35 42.84
N LEU A 90 -17.30 19.91 42.12
CA LEU A 90 -18.24 20.89 42.68
C LEU A 90 -19.12 20.28 43.77
N LEU A 91 -19.62 19.07 43.57
CA LEU A 91 -20.47 18.37 44.53
C LEU A 91 -19.72 17.94 45.80
N ASN A 92 -18.46 17.50 45.66
CA ASN A 92 -17.67 16.99 46.78
C ASN A 92 -16.79 18.04 47.50
N ARG A 93 -16.75 19.29 47.01
CA ARG A 93 -15.88 20.36 47.52
C ARG A 93 -14.42 19.89 47.78
N ILE A 94 -13.85 19.13 46.84
CA ILE A 94 -12.42 18.81 46.77
C ILE A 94 -11.80 19.58 45.61
#